data_AF-A0A454TTB6-F1
#
_entry.id   AF-A0A454TTB6-F1
#
_cell.length_a   1.000
_cell.length_b   1.000
_cell.length_c   1.000
_cell.angle_alpha   90.00
_cell.angle_beta   90.00
_cell.angle_gamma   90.00
#
_symmetry.space_group_name_H-M   'P 1'
#
loop_
_entity.id
_entity.type
_entity.pdbx_description
1 polymer ?
#
loop_
_entity_poly.entity_id
_entity_poly.type
_entity_poly.pdbx_seq_one_letter_code
_entity_poly.pdbx_strand_id
1 'polypeptide(L)'
;MCGTGGNDQDGTDDKIELKVFSESGELLARRHFSVNWYAGGSFHEPLKYGKNFVSYIDVSDESEFDKRLSIPPSKWDWIRARLPLF
;
A
#
# COMPACT_ATOMS: atom_id res chain seq x y z
N MET A 1 -10.30 23.96 7.97
CA MET A 1 -10.02 22.71 8.69
C MET A 1 -10.82 21.62 8.01
N CYS A 2 -10.15 20.66 7.37
CA CYS A 2 -10.78 19.54 6.67
C CYS A 2 -10.63 18.32 7.56
N GLY A 3 -11.76 17.76 7.99
CA GLY A 3 -11.87 16.59 8.87
C GLY A 3 -13.30 16.10 8.73
N THR A 4 -13.63 15.56 7.56
CA THR A 4 -14.90 14.89 7.35
C THR A 4 -14.82 13.55 8.06
N GLY A 5 -15.39 13.48 9.26
CA GLY A 5 -15.46 12.28 10.08
C GLY A 5 -16.12 11.11 9.35
N GLY A 6 -15.32 10.40 8.56
CA GLY A 6 -15.44 8.98 8.29
C GLY A 6 -14.79 8.20 9.43
N ASN A 7 -14.92 6.88 9.42
CA ASN A 7 -14.39 6.03 10.47
C ASN A 7 -12.88 5.82 10.28
N ASP A 8 -12.14 6.92 10.14
CA ASP A 8 -10.70 7.00 9.90
C ASP A 8 -9.87 6.31 11.02
N GLN A 9 -10.52 6.02 12.15
CA GLN A 9 -9.97 5.27 13.27
C GLN A 9 -9.71 3.80 12.94
N ASP A 10 -10.38 3.23 11.94
CA ASP A 10 -10.19 1.84 11.50
C ASP A 10 -9.39 1.75 10.19
N GLY A 11 -9.06 2.89 9.55
CA GLY A 11 -8.28 2.95 8.31
C GLY A 11 -8.98 2.38 7.06
N THR A 12 -10.27 2.07 7.15
CA THR A 12 -11.04 1.36 6.12
C THR A 12 -11.67 2.26 5.05
N ASP A 13 -11.72 3.58 5.27
CA ASP A 13 -12.33 4.52 4.32
C ASP A 13 -11.36 5.07 3.25
N ASP A 14 -10.05 4.89 3.44
CA ASP A 14 -9.05 5.42 2.51
C ASP A 14 -8.80 4.49 1.31
N LYS A 15 -8.74 5.08 0.12
CA LYS A 15 -8.44 4.38 -1.14
C LYS A 15 -6.99 4.61 -1.55
N ILE A 16 -6.04 4.18 -0.71
CA ILE A 16 -4.62 4.37 -0.97
C ILE A 16 -4.12 3.32 -1.97
N GLU A 17 -3.39 3.76 -2.99
CA GLU A 17 -2.79 2.90 -4.01
C GLU A 17 -1.27 3.09 -4.06
N LEU A 18 -0.51 2.00 -3.88
CA LEU A 18 0.90 1.91 -4.22
C LEU A 18 1.04 1.33 -5.63
N LYS A 19 1.58 2.12 -6.57
CA LYS A 19 1.83 1.71 -7.96
C LYS A 19 3.33 1.75 -8.27
N VAL A 20 3.82 0.70 -8.91
CA VAL A 20 5.20 0.60 -9.40
C VAL A 20 5.18 0.56 -10.92
N PHE A 21 5.96 1.43 -11.54
CA PHE A 21 6.08 1.53 -13.00
C PHE A 21 7.48 1.15 -13.46
N SER A 22 7.59 0.62 -14.68
CA SER A 22 8.86 0.51 -15.38
C SER A 22 9.36 1.88 -15.83
N GLU A 23 10.60 1.94 -16.30
CA GLU A 23 11.16 3.14 -16.95
C GLU A 23 10.37 3.56 -18.19
N SER A 24 9.73 2.61 -18.88
CA SER A 24 8.85 2.88 -20.04
C SER A 24 7.43 3.31 -19.65
N GLY A 25 7.11 3.41 -18.35
CA GLY A 25 5.78 3.77 -17.85
C GLY A 25 4.79 2.60 -17.77
N GLU A 26 5.24 1.36 -17.94
CA GLU A 26 4.38 0.19 -17.81
C GLU A 26 4.07 -0.10 -16.33
N LEU A 27 2.80 -0.35 -16.00
CA LEU A 27 2.41 -0.76 -14.64
C LEU A 27 2.93 -2.17 -14.34
N LEU A 28 3.80 -2.27 -13.34
CA LEU A 28 4.45 -3.52 -12.90
C LEU A 28 3.82 -4.11 -11.65
N ALA A 29 3.35 -3.27 -10.74
CA ALA A 29 2.64 -3.71 -9.54
C ALA A 29 1.63 -2.66 -9.08
N ARG A 30 0.53 -3.13 -8.50
CA ARG A 30 -0.44 -2.31 -7.78
C ARG A 30 -0.77 -2.98 -6.46
N ARG A 31 -0.88 -2.18 -5.39
CA ARG A 31 -1.38 -2.60 -4.07
C ARG A 31 -2.36 -1.55 -3.56
N HIS A 32 -3.47 -2.01 -3.02
CA HIS A 32 -4.32 -1.22 -2.15
C HIS A 32 -3.96 -1.55 -0.72
N PHE A 33 -3.94 -0.53 0.13
CA PHE A 33 -3.68 -0.72 1.55
C PHE A 33 -4.40 0.35 2.37
N SER A 34 -4.61 0.01 3.64
CA SER A 34 -5.24 0.88 4.62
C SER A 34 -4.20 1.36 5.63
N VAL A 35 -4.35 2.57 6.15
CA VAL A 35 -3.53 3.07 7.26
C VAL A 35 -4.40 3.64 8.35
N ASN A 36 -3.93 3.60 9.59
CA ASN A 36 -4.64 4.23 10.70
C ASN A 36 -4.02 5.59 10.99
N TRP A 37 -4.74 6.67 10.66
CA TRP A 37 -4.25 8.03 10.86
C TRP A 37 -4.29 8.48 12.33
N TYR A 38 -5.09 7.83 13.17
CA TYR A 38 -5.34 8.23 14.56
C TYR A 38 -4.54 7.43 15.59
N ALA A 39 -4.16 6.18 15.28
CA ALA A 39 -3.41 5.30 16.19
C ALA A 39 -1.94 5.71 16.41
N GLY A 40 -1.52 6.88 15.91
CA GLY A 40 -0.19 7.43 16.05
C GLY A 40 0.74 7.12 14.87
N GLY A 41 1.90 7.79 14.85
CA GLY A 41 2.80 7.82 13.68
C GLY A 41 3.27 6.45 13.16
N SER A 42 3.28 5.42 14.00
CA SER A 42 3.66 4.05 13.62
C SER A 42 2.66 3.35 12.70
N PHE A 43 1.42 3.85 12.59
CA PHE A 43 0.37 3.22 11.78
C PHE A 43 0.15 3.87 10.41
N HIS A 44 0.95 4.88 10.07
CA HIS A 44 0.98 5.56 8.78
C HIS A 44 2.42 6.00 8.45
N GLU A 45 3.39 5.13 8.75
CA GLU A 45 4.80 5.41 8.48
C GLU A 45 5.05 5.61 6.97
N PRO A 46 6.02 6.46 6.59
CA PRO A 46 6.46 6.57 5.21
C PRO A 46 6.93 5.22 4.64
N LEU A 47 6.84 5.07 3.32
CA LEU A 47 7.39 3.92 2.62
C LEU A 47 8.87 3.72 2.97
N LYS A 48 9.24 2.50 3.37
CA LYS A 48 10.62 2.13 3.70
C LYS A 48 11.24 1.44 2.50
N TYR A 49 12.39 1.94 2.05
CA TYR A 49 13.09 1.41 0.88
C TYR A 49 14.23 0.48 1.32
N GLY A 50 14.13 -0.78 0.93
CA GLY A 50 15.21 -1.74 1.03
C GLY A 50 15.99 -1.87 -0.28
N LYS A 51 17.04 -2.69 -0.28
CA LYS A 51 17.87 -2.92 -1.48
C LYS A 51 17.06 -3.48 -2.66
N ASN A 52 16.07 -4.31 -2.38
CA ASN A 52 15.26 -5.04 -3.36
C ASN A 52 13.78 -5.11 -2.97
N PHE A 53 13.30 -4.18 -2.14
CA PHE A 53 11.89 -4.14 -1.75
C PHE A 53 11.48 -2.74 -1.28
N VAL A 54 10.17 -2.50 -1.25
CA VAL A 54 9.52 -1.40 -0.55
C VAL A 54 8.63 -2.01 0.53
N SER A 55 8.76 -1.53 1.76
CA SER A 55 7.86 -1.84 2.88
C SER A 55 6.82 -0.73 3.03
N TYR A 56 5.58 -1.12 3.31
CA TYR A 56 4.44 -0.23 3.58
C TYR A 56 3.59 -0.82 4.70
N ILE A 57 2.88 0.05 5.43
CA ILE A 57 1.93 -0.39 6.45
C ILE A 57 0.58 -0.63 5.80
N ASP A 58 -0.05 -1.76 6.11
CA ASP A 58 -1.41 -2.10 5.71
C ASP A 58 -2.19 -2.60 6.92
N VAL A 59 -3.06 -1.75 7.47
CA VAL A 59 -3.88 -2.09 8.65
C VAL A 59 -5.12 -2.92 8.30
N SER A 60 -5.37 -3.18 7.01
CA SER A 60 -6.46 -4.08 6.60
C SER A 60 -6.18 -5.55 6.94
N ASP A 61 -4.91 -5.91 7.13
CA ASP A 61 -4.48 -7.23 7.58
C ASP A 61 -4.04 -7.19 9.05
N GLU A 62 -4.96 -7.58 9.94
CA GLU A 62 -4.72 -7.62 11.39
C GLU A 62 -3.58 -8.55 11.82
N SER A 63 -3.15 -9.48 10.95
CA SER A 63 -2.11 -10.46 11.27
C SER A 63 -0.69 -9.93 11.03
N GLU A 64 -0.51 -9.04 10.05
CA GLU A 64 0.80 -8.51 9.67
C GLU A 64 0.64 -7.14 9.00
N PHE A 65 0.92 -6.08 9.75
CA PHE A 65 0.81 -4.72 9.25
C PHE A 65 1.97 -4.30 8.32
N ASP A 66 3.20 -4.80 8.51
CA ASP A 66 4.33 -4.47 7.62
C ASP A 66 4.29 -5.37 6.39
N LYS A 67 3.84 -4.80 5.26
CA LYS A 67 3.80 -5.48 3.98
C LYS A 67 5.02 -5.14 3.14
N ARG A 68 5.49 -6.13 2.39
CA ARG A 68 6.65 -5.98 1.49
C ARG A 68 6.26 -6.18 0.04
N LEU A 69 6.76 -5.29 -0.80
CA LEU A 69 6.71 -5.38 -2.25
C LEU A 69 8.13 -5.48 -2.80
N SER A 70 8.47 -6.63 -3.39
CA SER A 70 9.78 -6.81 -4.04
C SER A 70 9.98 -5.84 -5.20
N ILE A 71 11.20 -5.32 -5.33
CA ILE A 71 11.65 -4.49 -6.44
C ILE A 71 12.89 -5.16 -7.07
N PRO A 72 12.86 -5.53 -8.36
CA PRO A 72 11.72 -5.41 -9.27
C PRO A 72 10.55 -6.33 -8.86
N PRO A 73 9.29 -5.94 -9.15
CA PRO A 73 8.14 -6.79 -8.89
C PRO A 73 8.22 -8.13 -9.61
N SER A 74 7.58 -9.14 -9.05
CA SER A 74 7.54 -10.45 -9.68
C SER A 74 6.63 -10.47 -10.90
N LYS A 75 6.80 -11.44 -11.79
CA LYS A 75 5.88 -11.65 -12.92
C LYS A 75 4.43 -11.86 -12.46
N TRP A 76 4.22 -12.45 -11.29
CA TRP A 76 2.89 -12.60 -10.70
C TRP A 76 2.29 -11.27 -10.28
N ASP A 77 3.09 -10.34 -9.77
CA ASP A 77 2.64 -8.98 -9.45
C ASP A 77 2.20 -8.23 -10.69
N TRP A 78 2.92 -8.42 -11.79
CA TRP A 78 2.60 -7.84 -13.08
C TRP A 78 1.26 -8.34 -13.63
N ILE A 79 0.98 -9.65 -13.51
CA ILE A 79 -0.32 -10.23 -13.88
C ILE A 79 -1.42 -9.67 -12.98
N ARG A 80 -1.22 -9.69 -11.66
CA ARG A 80 -2.21 -9.20 -10.68
C ARG A 80 -2.55 -7.73 -10.88
N ALA A 81 -1.58 -6.89 -11.22
CA ALA A 81 -1.78 -5.47 -11.44
C ALA A 81 -2.73 -5.14 -12.62
N ARG A 82 -3.00 -6.12 -13.50
CA ARG A 82 -3.91 -5.98 -14.66
C ARG A 82 -5.31 -6.57 -14.40
N LEU A 83 -5.52 -7.23 -13.27
CA LEU A 83 -6.82 -7.80 -12.92
C LEU A 83 -7.63 -6.77 -12.09
N PRO A 84 -8.89 -6.51 -12.42
CA PRO A 84 -9.73 -5.53 -11.73
C PRO A 84 -10.24 -5.99 -10.36
N LEU A 85 -9.87 -7.20 -9.91
CA LEU A 85 -10.45 -7.88 -8.74
C LEU A 85 -9.62 -7.75 -7.46
N PHE A 86 -8.53 -6.97 -7.46
CA PHE A 86 -7.65 -6.77 -6.31
C PHE A 86 -7.16 -5.32 -6.20
#